data_AF-A0A392ULL0-F1
#
_entry.id   AF-A0A392ULL0-F1
#
_cell.length_a   1.000
_cell.length_b   1.000
_cell.length_c   1.000
_cell.angle_alpha   90.00
_cell.angle_beta   90.00
_cell.angle_gamma   90.00
#
_symmetry.space_group_name_H-M   'P 1'
#
loop_
_entity.id
_entity.type
_entity.pdbx_description
1 polymer ?
#
loop_
_entity_poly.entity_id
_entity_poly.type
_entity_poly.pdbx_seq_one_letter_code
_entity_poly.pdbx_strand_id
1 'polypeptide(L)' 'GVYVGLSRAMLMSKIFELNDTMLKTASSQFHNSVAQIRALNTGMELNMEGLDKEKEVRDGQVVPPQDEEEI' A
#
# COMPACT_ATOMS: atom_id res chain seq x y z
N GLY A 1 -16.01 -13.38 22.36
CA GLY A 1 -15.28 -12.49 21.43
C GLY A 1 -15.70 -12.81 20.01
N VAL A 2 -15.59 -11.84 19.09
CA VAL A 2 -16.04 -11.98 17.69
C VAL A 2 -15.41 -13.17 16.95
N TYR A 3 -14.24 -13.64 17.42
CA TYR A 3 -13.49 -14.74 16.82
C TYR A 3 -13.58 -16.08 17.58
N VAL A 4 -14.42 -16.17 18.62
CA VAL A 4 -14.55 -17.41 19.42
C VAL A 4 -15.19 -18.50 18.56
N GLY A 5 -14.54 -19.67 18.49
CA GLY A 5 -15.02 -20.83 17.74
C GLY A 5 -14.51 -20.92 16.30
N LEU A 6 -13.73 -19.95 15.82
CA LEU A 6 -13.06 -20.06 14.53
C LEU A 6 -11.94 -21.10 14.57
N SER A 7 -11.84 -21.90 13.51
CA SER A 7 -10.67 -22.75 13.31
C SER A 7 -9.43 -21.91 13.03
N ARG A 8 -8.23 -22.48 13.26
CA ARG A 8 -6.96 -21.82 12.92
C ARG A 8 -6.93 -21.34 11.46
N ALA A 9 -7.45 -22.14 10.54
CA ALA A 9 -7.49 -21.79 9.11
C ALA A 9 -8.40 -20.58 8.84
N MET A 10 -9.59 -20.54 9.47
CA MET A 10 -10.52 -19.41 9.32
C MET A 10 -9.97 -18.12 9.91
N LEU A 11 -9.28 -18.20 11.06
CA LEU A 11 -8.63 -17.05 11.66
C LEU A 11 -7.52 -16.49 10.75
N MET A 12 -6.68 -17.36 10.19
CA MET A 12 -5.63 -16.95 9.25
C MET A 12 -6.23 -16.29 8.00
N SER A 13 -7.28 -16.88 7.42
CA SER A 13 -7.97 -16.28 6.27
C SER A 13 -8.49 -14.87 6.55
N LYS A 14 -9.08 -14.64 7.73
CA LYS A 14 -9.54 -13.30 8.15
C LYS A 14 -8.40 -12.31 8.36
N ILE A 15 -7.26 -12.75 8.89
CA ILE A 15 -6.06 -11.90 9.01
C ILE A 15 -5.57 -11.47 7.62
N PHE A 16 -5.47 -12.40 6.66
CA PHE A 16 -5.06 -12.07 5.29
C PHE A 16 -6.04 -11.13 4.60
N GLU A 17 -7.35 -11.36 4.73
CA GLU A 17 -8.39 -10.49 4.18
C GLU A 17 -8.33 -9.07 4.75
N LEU A 18 -8.14 -8.94 6.06
CA LEU A 18 -7.98 -7.65 6.73
C LEU A 18 -6.71 -6.93 6.25
N ASN A 19 -5.58 -7.64 6.19
CA ASN A 19 -4.31 -7.08 5.71
C ASN A 19 -4.42 -6.58 4.26
N ASP A 20 -5.01 -7.37 3.36
CA ASP A 20 -5.23 -6.98 1.96
C ASP A 20 -6.15 -5.76 1.83
N THR A 21 -7.24 -5.74 2.61
CA THR A 21 -8.18 -4.60 2.63
C THR A 21 -7.50 -3.32 3.13
N MET A 22 -6.71 -3.42 4.19
CA MET A 22 -5.96 -2.29 4.76
C MET A 22 -4.91 -1.77 3.77
N LEU A 23 -4.17 -2.66 3.10
CA LEU A 23 -3.18 -2.28 2.10
C LEU A 23 -3.81 -1.54 0.92
N LYS A 24 -4.90 -2.07 0.36
CA LYS A 24 -5.64 -1.43 -0.73
C LYS A 24 -6.18 -0.07 -0.34
N THR A 25 -6.69 0.06 0.89
CA THR A 25 -7.20 1.32 1.42
C THR A 25 -6.08 2.35 1.57
N ALA A 26 -4.95 1.97 2.17
CA ALA A 26 -3.79 2.84 2.34
C ALA A 26 -3.22 3.29 0.99
N SER A 27 -3.08 2.37 0.03
CA SER A 27 -2.65 2.69 -1.33
C SER A 27 -3.60 3.68 -2.00
N SER A 28 -4.92 3.45 -1.91
CA SER A 28 -5.92 4.37 -2.49
C SER A 28 -5.87 5.77 -1.87
N GLN A 29 -5.70 5.86 -0.54
CA GLN A 29 -5.58 7.15 0.17
C GLN A 29 -4.30 7.89 -0.21
N PHE A 30 -3.20 7.16 -0.41
CA PHE A 30 -1.94 7.73 -0.86
C PHE A 30 -2.06 8.34 -2.26
N HIS A 31 -2.59 7.57 -3.23
CA HIS A 31 -2.83 8.06 -4.58
C HIS A 31 -3.76 9.29 -4.61
N ASN A 32 -4.82 9.28 -3.80
CA ASN A 32 -5.71 10.42 -3.66
C ASN A 32 -4.97 11.65 -3.11
N SER A 33 -4.14 11.49 -2.08
CA SER A 33 -3.33 12.58 -1.51
C SER A 33 -2.36 13.16 -2.54
N VAL A 34 -1.70 12.29 -3.32
CA VAL A 34 -0.83 12.71 -4.43
C VAL A 34 -1.62 13.51 -5.48
N ALA A 35 -2.82 13.07 -5.84
CA ALA A 35 -3.69 13.77 -6.77
C ALA A 35 -4.14 15.15 -6.24
N GLN A 36 -4.46 15.25 -4.94
CA GLN A 36 -4.79 16.53 -4.30
C GLN A 36 -3.61 17.50 -4.31
N ILE A 37 -2.40 17.02 -4.01
CA ILE A 37 -1.17 17.84 -4.10
C ILE A 37 -0.98 18.35 -5.52
N ARG A 38 -1.17 17.50 -6.56
CA ARG A 38 -1.12 17.92 -7.97
C ARG A 38 -2.13 19.03 -8.25
N ALA A 39 -3.38 18.83 -7.85
CA ALA A 39 -4.47 19.76 -8.14
C ALA A 39 -4.27 21.14 -7.47
N LEU A 40 -3.85 21.15 -6.20
CA LEU A 40 -3.68 22.38 -5.43
C LEU A 40 -2.46 23.21 -5.85
N ASN A 41 -1.44 22.59 -6.46
CA ASN A 41 -0.21 23.26 -6.88
C ASN A 41 -0.14 23.48 -8.40
N THR A 42 -1.30 23.69 -9.04
CA THR A 42 -1.36 23.95 -10.48
C THR A 42 -0.53 25.20 -10.83
N GLY A 43 0.43 25.05 -11.75
CA GLY A 43 1.33 26.14 -12.18
C GLY A 43 2.66 26.21 -11.43
N MET A 44 2.91 25.33 -10.46
CA MET A 44 4.21 25.15 -9.82
C MET A 44 4.92 23.91 -10.34
N GLU A 45 6.23 23.99 -10.54
CA GLU A 45 7.05 22.83 -10.89
C GLU A 45 7.37 22.04 -9.61
N LEU A 46 6.61 20.96 -9.39
CA LEU A 46 6.87 20.01 -8.29
C LEU A 46 7.64 18.81 -8.84
N ASN A 47 8.68 18.38 -8.12
CA ASN A 47 9.29 17.07 -8.37
C ASN A 47 8.35 15.98 -7.87
N MET A 48 7.66 15.34 -8.82
CA MET A 48 6.68 14.29 -8.58
C MET A 48 7.21 12.90 -8.92
N GLU A 49 8.49 12.80 -9.28
CA GLU A 49 9.10 11.55 -9.71
C GLU A 49 9.10 10.54 -8.57
N GLY A 50 8.46 9.40 -8.80
CA GLY A 50 8.44 8.30 -7.85
C GLY A 50 7.53 8.51 -6.63
N LEU A 51 6.76 9.60 -6.59
CA LEU A 51 5.86 9.88 -5.47
C LEU A 51 4.68 8.91 -5.43
N ASP A 52 4.28 8.31 -6.55
CA ASP A 52 3.21 7.31 -6.66
C ASP A 52 3.75 5.88 -6.83
N LYS A 53 5.06 5.68 -6.79
CA LYS A 53 5.68 4.36 -6.93
C LYS A 53 5.56 3.57 -5.64
N GLU A 54 5.21 2.29 -5.78
CA GLU A 54 5.28 1.34 -4.68
C GLU A 54 6.71 1.22 -4.16
N LYS A 55 6.81 0.89 -2.87
CA LYS A 55 8.06 0.64 -2.16
C LYS A 55 7.85 -0.60 -1.31
N GLU A 56 8.92 -1.35 -1.11
CA GLU A 56 8.95 -2.49 -0.19
C GLU A 56 9.93 -2.25 0.95
N VAL A 57 9.72 -2.95 2.06
CA VAL A 57 10.67 -2.95 3.17
C VAL A 57 11.58 -4.16 3.03
N ARG A 58 12.88 -3.91 2.79
CA ARG A 58 13.92 -4.94 2.70
C ARG A 58 15.03 -4.59 3.68
N ASP A 59 15.37 -5.54 4.56
CA ASP A 59 16.38 -5.36 5.62
C ASP A 59 16.12 -4.10 6.49
N GLY A 60 14.84 -3.77 6.73
CA GLY A 60 14.44 -2.59 7.49
C GLY A 60 14.57 -1.26 6.74
N GLN A 61 14.94 -1.27 5.46
CA GLN A 61 15.01 -0.10 4.60
C GLN A 61 13.85 -0.08 3.60
N VAL A 62 13.34 1.11 3.29
CA VAL A 62 12.32 1.31 2.26
C VAL A 62 13.02 1.44 0.90
N VAL A 63 12.83 0.45 0.03
CA VAL A 63 13.49 0.36 -1.29
C VAL A 63 12.43 0.24 -2.40
N PRO A 64 12.76 0.58 -3.67
CA PRO A 64 11.89 0.24 -4.80
C PRO A 64 11.70 -1.29 -4.86
N PRO A 65 10.50 -1.78 -5.25
CA PRO A 65 10.31 -3.20 -5.52
C PRO A 65 11.24 -3.66 -6.63
N GLN A 66 11.66 -4.92 -6.57
CA GLN A 66 12.34 -5.57 -7.69
C GLN A 66 11.31 -5.90 -8.76
N ASP A 67 11.66 -5.67 -10.03
CA ASP A 67 10.82 -6.10 -11.14
C ASP A 67 10.69 -7.64 -11.07
N GLU A 68 9.45 -8.15 -11.02
CA GLU A 68 9.18 -9.59 -10.99
C GLU A 68 9.38 -10.27 -12.36
N GLU A 69 9.90 -9.56 -13.37
CA GLU A 69 10.24 -10.10 -14.69
C GLU A 69 11.63 -10.76 -14.72
N GLU A 70 11.79 -11.89 -14.02
CA GLU A 70 12.75 -12.95 -14.39
C GLU A 70 12.48 -14.25 -13.58
N ILE A 71 11.45 -15.00 -13.97
CA ILE A 71 11.39 -16.46 -13.77
C ILE A 71 10.83 -17.12 -15.04
#